data_AF-A0A6B1BDK1-F1
#
_entry.id   AF-A0A6B1BDK1-F1
#
_cell.length_a   1.000
_cell.length_b   1.000
_cell.length_c   1.000
_cell.angle_alpha   90.00
_cell.angle_beta   90.00
_cell.angle_gamma   90.00
#
_symmetry.space_group_name_H-M   'P 1'
#
loop_
_entity.id
_entity.type
_entity.pdbx_description
1 polymer ?
#
loop_
_entity_poly.entity_id
_entity_poly.type
_entity_poly.pdbx_seq_one_letter_code
_entity_poly.pdbx_strand_id
1 'polypeptide(L)'
;MTGARRSKLSTQATKERSVELLNPTHEQNPEGFAAPARLATLEGTTIGVISNGKENTRPFFDHVERLLRDRHGVAKVIRRIKSNYSAPAQHELLAEAMGWDAVLAGVGD
;
A
#
# COMPACT_ATOMS: atom_id res chain seq x y z
N MET A 1 68.36 -39.88 3.66
CA MET A 1 67.36 -39.98 4.75
C MET A 1 66.26 -38.97 4.49
N THR A 2 65.04 -39.48 4.46
CA THR A 2 63.83 -38.93 3.85
C THR A 2 63.13 -37.92 4.76
N GLY A 3 62.84 -36.71 4.25
CA GLY A 3 61.95 -35.75 4.89
C GLY A 3 60.68 -35.58 4.07
N ALA A 4 59.62 -36.31 4.43
CA ALA A 4 58.35 -36.31 3.72
C ALA A 4 57.55 -35.02 3.98
N ARG A 5 57.26 -34.26 2.91
CA ARG A 5 56.35 -33.12 2.90
C ARG A 5 54.92 -33.65 2.97
N ARG A 6 54.23 -33.49 4.11
CA ARG A 6 52.79 -33.78 4.23
C ARG A 6 52.00 -32.47 4.18
N SER A 7 51.46 -32.15 3.01
CA SER A 7 50.48 -31.08 2.83
C SER A 7 49.18 -31.48 3.53
N LYS A 8 48.82 -30.78 4.61
CA LYS A 8 47.49 -30.87 5.21
C LYS A 8 46.52 -30.09 4.33
N LEU A 9 45.82 -30.79 3.43
CA LEU A 9 44.62 -30.27 2.80
C LEU A 9 43.54 -30.26 3.87
N SER A 10 43.32 -29.10 4.49
CA SER A 10 42.21 -28.90 5.43
C SER A 10 40.95 -28.72 4.60
N THR A 11 40.13 -29.76 4.55
CA THR A 11 38.75 -29.70 4.07
C THR A 11 38.01 -28.67 4.94
N GLN A 12 37.70 -27.50 4.40
CA GLN A 12 36.80 -26.58 5.07
C GLN A 12 35.41 -27.23 5.09
N ALA A 13 34.88 -27.47 6.29
CA ALA A 13 33.51 -27.94 6.47
C ALA A 13 32.55 -26.83 5.98
N THR A 14 31.63 -27.20 5.09
CA THR A 14 30.57 -26.32 4.62
C THR A 14 29.68 -25.95 5.82
N LYS A 15 29.75 -24.69 6.26
CA LYS A 15 28.88 -24.16 7.31
C LYS A 15 27.45 -24.12 6.76
N GLU A 16 26.58 -25.01 7.24
CA GLU A 16 25.14 -24.97 6.94
C GLU A 16 24.60 -23.59 7.34
N ARG A 17 24.07 -22.86 6.36
CA ARG A 17 23.42 -21.56 6.57
C ARG A 17 21.93 -21.83 6.71
N SER A 18 21.40 -21.68 7.91
CA SER A 18 19.95 -21.66 8.12
C SER A 18 19.37 -20.36 7.53
N VAL A 19 18.25 -20.49 6.83
CA VAL A 19 17.43 -19.35 6.40
C VAL A 19 16.20 -19.34 7.29
N GLU A 20 15.95 -18.23 7.95
CA GLU A 20 14.72 -17.98 8.67
C GLU A 20 13.67 -17.45 7.69
N LEU A 21 12.61 -18.22 7.47
CA LEU A 21 11.47 -17.81 6.65
C LEU A 21 10.44 -17.14 7.56
N LEU A 22 10.32 -15.82 7.45
CA LEU A 22 9.29 -15.08 8.15
C LEU A 22 7.97 -15.13 7.37
N ASN A 23 6.86 -15.25 8.09
CA ASN A 23 5.54 -15.06 7.52
C ASN A 23 5.18 -13.58 7.60
N PRO A 24 5.09 -12.84 6.49
CA PRO A 24 4.77 -11.41 6.51
C PRO A 24 3.26 -11.13 6.68
N THR A 25 2.45 -12.17 6.91
CA THR A 25 1.01 -12.02 7.11
C THR A 25 0.74 -11.39 8.47
N HIS A 26 -0.19 -10.44 8.49
CA HIS A 26 -0.62 -9.78 9.71
C HIS A 26 -1.23 -10.80 10.69
N GLU A 27 -0.73 -10.88 11.92
CA GLU A 27 -1.14 -11.89 12.92
C GLU A 27 -2.50 -11.60 13.56
N GLN A 28 -3.07 -10.42 13.33
CA GLN A 28 -4.39 -10.07 13.88
C GLN A 28 -5.50 -10.66 13.02
N ASN A 29 -6.35 -11.47 13.64
CA ASN A 29 -7.62 -11.86 13.07
C ASN A 29 -8.55 -10.62 13.10
N PRO A 30 -8.96 -10.05 11.95
CA PRO A 30 -9.86 -8.91 11.97
C PRO A 30 -11.17 -9.33 12.63
N GLU A 31 -11.61 -8.59 13.65
CA GLU A 31 -12.98 -8.72 14.12
C GLU A 31 -13.94 -8.47 12.96
N GLY A 32 -15.11 -9.12 12.97
CA GLY A 32 -16.07 -9.06 11.87
C GLY A 32 -16.42 -7.61 11.52
N PHE A 33 -15.94 -7.15 10.36
CA PHE A 33 -16.20 -5.79 9.87
C PHE A 33 -17.50 -5.77 9.06
N ALA A 34 -18.47 -4.98 9.48
CA ALA A 34 -19.64 -4.67 8.67
C ALA A 34 -19.25 -3.62 7.61
N ALA A 35 -19.30 -3.99 6.34
CA ALA A 35 -19.05 -3.05 5.25
C ALA A 35 -20.07 -1.89 5.27
N PRO A 36 -19.65 -0.66 4.93
CA PRO A 36 -20.57 0.48 4.85
C PRO A 36 -21.62 0.25 3.75
N ALA A 37 -22.78 0.87 3.93
CA ALA A 37 -23.83 0.84 2.91
C ALA A 37 -23.31 1.45 1.59
N ARG A 38 -23.71 0.84 0.47
CA ARG A 38 -23.38 1.37 -0.86
C ARG A 38 -24.10 2.72 -1.07
N LEU A 39 -23.39 3.70 -1.63
CA LEU A 39 -24.00 4.93 -2.10
C LEU A 39 -25.06 4.65 -3.17
N ALA A 40 -26.25 5.22 -3.02
CA ALA A 40 -27.33 5.07 -4.00
C ALA A 40 -27.06 5.85 -5.30
N THR A 41 -26.30 6.95 -5.21
CA THR A 41 -25.87 7.79 -6.34
C THR A 41 -24.52 8.44 -6.02
N LEU A 42 -23.80 8.87 -7.05
CA LEU A 42 -22.60 9.70 -6.93
C LEU A 42 -22.91 11.20 -7.08
N GLU A 43 -24.10 11.54 -7.58
CA GLU A 43 -24.49 12.92 -7.79
C GLU A 43 -24.56 13.68 -6.45
N GLY A 44 -23.94 14.87 -6.40
CA GLY A 44 -23.91 15.70 -5.19
C GLY A 44 -22.91 15.25 -4.12
N THR A 45 -22.26 14.09 -4.28
CA THR A 45 -21.37 13.53 -3.26
C THR A 45 -20.00 14.22 -3.21
N THR A 46 -19.32 14.08 -2.07
CA THR A 46 -17.91 14.38 -1.87
C THR A 46 -17.11 13.07 -1.89
N ILE A 47 -16.27 12.91 -2.90
CA ILE A 47 -15.38 11.76 -3.03
C ILE A 47 -13.95 12.16 -2.72
N GLY A 48 -13.31 11.47 -1.77
CA GLY A 48 -11.89 11.60 -1.53
C GLY A 48 -11.07 10.60 -2.33
N VAL A 49 -9.87 11.01 -2.74
CA VAL A 49 -8.87 10.11 -3.32
C VAL A 49 -7.60 10.19 -2.48
N ILE A 50 -7.20 9.05 -1.94
CA ILE A 50 -5.96 8.90 -1.15
C ILE A 50 -4.94 8.14 -1.99
N SER A 51 -3.97 8.85 -2.55
CA SER A 51 -2.90 8.28 -3.37
C SER A 51 -1.69 7.86 -2.51
N ASN A 52 -0.99 6.80 -2.95
CA ASN A 52 0.33 6.44 -2.43
C ASN A 52 1.45 7.38 -2.92
N GLY A 53 1.18 8.32 -3.83
CA GLY A 53 2.12 9.38 -4.20
C GLY A 53 3.14 9.02 -5.27
N LYS A 54 2.99 7.88 -5.98
CA LYS A 54 3.88 7.55 -7.09
C LYS A 54 3.75 8.54 -8.24
N GLU A 55 4.88 8.95 -8.79
CA GLU A 55 5.01 10.10 -9.72
C GLU A 55 4.08 9.99 -10.93
N ASN A 56 3.95 8.80 -11.50
CA ASN A 56 3.19 8.57 -12.73
C ASN A 56 1.66 8.48 -12.53
N THR A 57 1.17 8.60 -11.30
CA THR A 57 -0.26 8.42 -11.01
C THR A 57 -1.07 9.70 -11.10
N ARG A 58 -0.44 10.89 -11.12
CA ARG A 58 -1.16 12.18 -11.15
C ARG A 58 -2.09 12.32 -12.37
N PRO A 59 -1.63 12.10 -13.62
CA PRO A 59 -2.48 12.30 -14.79
C PRO A 59 -3.68 11.33 -14.83
N PHE A 60 -3.47 10.10 -14.35
CA PHE A 60 -4.55 9.12 -14.22
C PHE A 60 -5.65 9.66 -13.31
N PHE A 61 -5.27 10.18 -12.15
CA PHE A 61 -6.25 10.69 -11.21
C PHE A 61 -6.89 12.01 -11.61
N ASP A 62 -6.19 12.86 -12.36
CA ASP A 62 -6.80 14.06 -12.97
C ASP A 62 -7.93 13.64 -13.92
N HIS A 63 -7.72 12.56 -14.69
CA HIS A 63 -8.75 12.00 -15.55
C HIS A 63 -9.92 11.41 -14.75
N VAL A 64 -9.64 10.69 -13.67
CA VAL A 64 -10.68 10.14 -12.78
C VAL A 64 -11.51 11.26 -12.17
N GLU A 65 -10.89 12.31 -11.64
CA GLU A 65 -11.60 13.47 -11.09
C GLU A 65 -12.53 14.09 -12.14
N ARG A 66 -12.03 14.31 -13.35
CA ARG A 66 -12.84 14.84 -14.44
C ARG A 66 -14.04 13.94 -14.75
N LEU A 67 -13.84 12.63 -14.82
CA LEU A 67 -14.92 11.68 -15.07
C LEU A 67 -15.98 11.69 -13.97
N LEU A 68 -15.56 11.72 -12.70
CA LEU A 68 -16.47 11.79 -11.55
C LEU A 68 -17.33 13.06 -11.57
N ARG A 69 -16.74 14.21 -11.90
CA ARG A 69 -17.46 15.49 -11.93
C ARG A 69 -18.34 15.60 -13.17
N ASP A 70 -17.76 15.40 -14.36
CA ASP A 70 -18.42 15.70 -15.63
C ASP A 70 -19.51 14.68 -15.99
N ARG A 71 -19.31 13.40 -15.64
CA ARG A 71 -20.22 12.32 -16.05
C ARG A 71 -21.09 11.78 -14.93
N HIS A 72 -20.68 11.94 -13.67
CA HIS A 72 -21.38 11.36 -12.52
C HIS A 72 -21.91 12.39 -11.53
N GLY A 73 -21.75 13.69 -11.81
CA GLY A 73 -22.34 14.76 -11.00
C GLY A 73 -21.76 14.89 -9.60
N VAL A 74 -20.56 14.35 -9.34
CA VAL A 74 -19.89 14.48 -8.04
C VAL A 74 -19.63 15.95 -7.76
N ALA A 75 -20.09 16.44 -6.61
CA ALA A 75 -20.00 17.85 -6.25
C ALA A 75 -18.55 18.25 -5.94
N LYS A 76 -17.80 17.36 -5.28
CA LYS A 76 -16.44 17.66 -4.83
C LYS A 76 -15.55 16.44 -4.89
N VAL A 77 -14.33 16.63 -5.41
CA VAL A 77 -13.25 15.64 -5.33
C VAL A 77 -12.13 16.20 -4.46
N ILE A 78 -11.70 15.44 -3.44
CA ILE A 78 -10.62 15.84 -2.52
C ILE A 78 -9.41 14.96 -2.76
N ARG A 79 -8.26 15.57 -3.09
CA ARG A 79 -7.02 14.88 -3.43
C ARG A 79 -6.06 14.90 -2.24
N ARG A 80 -5.62 13.72 -1.78
CA ARG A 80 -4.62 13.57 -0.73
C ARG A 80 -3.55 12.56 -1.13
N ILE A 81 -2.33 12.77 -0.65
CA ILE A 81 -1.21 11.87 -0.84
C ILE A 81 -0.69 11.48 0.54
N LYS A 82 -0.51 10.19 0.79
CA LYS A 82 0.12 9.73 2.03
C LYS A 82 1.55 10.25 2.10
N SER A 83 1.99 10.73 3.26
CA SER A 83 3.39 11.11 3.51
C SER A 83 4.38 9.95 3.35
N ASN A 84 3.93 8.72 3.59
CA ASN A 84 4.69 7.50 3.37
C ASN A 84 3.86 6.53 2.52
N TYR A 85 4.37 6.23 1.31
CA TYR A 85 3.68 5.41 0.33
C TYR A 85 3.47 3.96 0.79
N SER A 86 4.35 3.44 1.66
CA SER A 86 4.34 2.07 2.18
C SER A 86 3.69 1.92 3.55
N ALA A 87 3.38 3.03 4.24
CA ALA A 87 2.69 2.98 5.53
C ALA A 87 1.17 3.16 5.39
N PRO A 88 0.39 2.81 6.43
CA PRO A 88 -1.01 3.23 6.55
C PRO A 88 -1.17 4.76 6.41
N ALA A 89 -2.38 5.20 6.06
CA ALA A 89 -2.70 6.62 6.05
C ALA A 89 -2.55 7.24 7.45
N GLN A 90 -2.14 8.52 7.51
CA GLN A 90 -1.99 9.23 8.78
C GLN A 90 -3.35 9.38 9.47
N HIS A 91 -3.40 9.39 10.80
CA HIS A 91 -4.65 9.52 11.55
C HIS A 91 -5.40 10.81 11.21
N GLU A 92 -4.69 11.89 10.97
CA GLU A 92 -5.24 13.19 10.56
C GLU A 92 -5.92 13.10 9.20
N LEU A 93 -5.33 12.36 8.27
CA LEU A 93 -5.91 12.11 6.95
C LEU A 93 -7.17 11.24 7.06
N LEU A 94 -7.17 10.24 7.95
CA LEU A 94 -8.36 9.42 8.21
C LEU A 94 -9.47 10.24 8.86
N ALA A 95 -9.14 11.13 9.80
CA ALA A 95 -10.10 12.03 10.43
C ALA A 95 -10.74 12.99 9.41
N GLU A 96 -9.94 13.52 8.47
CA GLU A 96 -10.48 14.29 7.35
C GLU A 96 -11.42 13.44 6.48
N ALA A 97 -11.03 12.19 6.21
CA ALA A 97 -11.77 11.28 5.35
C ALA A 97 -13.15 10.88 5.89
N MET A 98 -13.36 10.96 7.21
CA MET A 98 -14.67 10.74 7.83
C MET A 98 -15.73 11.75 7.38
N GLY A 99 -15.33 12.89 6.85
CA GLY A 99 -16.24 13.90 6.30
C GLY A 99 -16.61 13.69 4.83
N TRP A 100 -16.19 12.59 4.21
CA TRP A 100 -16.44 12.30 2.79
C TRP A 100 -17.44 11.16 2.65
N ASP A 101 -18.18 11.13 1.53
CA ASP A 101 -19.18 10.09 1.25
C ASP A 101 -18.53 8.78 0.78
N ALA A 102 -17.38 8.87 0.11
CA ALA A 102 -16.59 7.71 -0.32
C ALA A 102 -15.10 8.04 -0.47
N VAL A 103 -14.28 7.00 -0.39
CA VAL A 103 -12.82 7.06 -0.61
C VAL A 103 -12.43 6.15 -1.76
N LEU A 104 -11.65 6.68 -2.71
CA LEU A 104 -10.88 5.90 -3.66
C LEU A 104 -9.47 5.71 -3.13
N ALA A 105 -9.11 4.46 -2.81
CA ALA A 105 -7.75 4.09 -2.43
C ALA A 105 -6.87 4.04 -3.68
N GLY A 106 -6.10 5.10 -3.91
CA GLY A 106 -5.24 5.29 -5.07
C GLY A 106 -3.88 4.60 -4.93
N VAL A 107 -3.90 3.27 -4.88
CA VAL A 107 -2.68 2.44 -4.88
C VAL A 107 -2.36 2.02 -6.31
N GLY A 108 -1.19 2.39 -6.83
CA GLY A 108 -0.73 2.01 -8.16
C GLY A 108 0.79 1.93 -8.23
N ASP A 109 1.33 1.47 -9.37
CA ASP A 109 2.72 1.59 -9.81
C ASP A 109 2.79 2.42 -11.09
#